data_AF-A0A195E2A4-F1
#
_entry.id   AF-A0A195E2A4-F1
#
_cell.length_a   1.000
_cell.length_b   1.000
_cell.length_c   1.000
_cell.angle_alpha   90.00
_cell.angle_beta   90.00
_cell.angle_gamma   90.00
#
_symmetry.space_group_name_H-M   'P 1'
#
loop_
_entity.id
_entity.type
_entity.pdbx_description
1 polymer ?
#
loop_
_entity_poly.entity_id
_entity_poly.type
_entity_poly.pdbx_seq_one_letter_code
_entity_poly.pdbx_strand_id
1 'polypeptide(L)'
;MQELETLSLNKLSIAPSLYVRYVDDILLIINSLDYKEILDAFNSYHPRLKFTMEEGGDSINFLDVTLMKEGNHIINDWYRKPTFSGRFLNYYSCHPLSQKIGTIFGLIDRIILLSHPKFHKKNFDFIINVLLSNGYPLKLIFTTIKKRLYTIDSNNLTVFDRIRSEFPGTLNKIFPVKGDVGLSELGLQPEDRDMLIQRVNIVFHSAATVRFDEPLKIAVNLNMVGTDRMLDLCKRMTNLISVIHVSTAYSNADRREIEESIYMIPGVSDKFLYFNDDVMLGAEIWPEDFVTQAGGQKIYLAWWVPDCSEICPWAWVGDGSCDYACNTTLCEFDGD
;
A
#
# COMPACT_ATOMS: atom_id res chain seq x y z
N MET A 1 -22.11 1.27 -7.74
CA MET A 1 -21.25 0.59 -8.72
C MET A 1 -21.89 -0.72 -9.10
N GLN A 2 -21.71 -1.83 -8.40
CA GLN A 2 -22.28 -3.11 -8.87
C GLN A 2 -23.78 -3.08 -9.23
N GLU A 3 -24.64 -2.55 -8.36
CA GLU A 3 -26.08 -2.39 -8.67
C GLU A 3 -26.35 -1.45 -9.85
N LEU A 4 -25.65 -0.30 -9.90
CA LEU A 4 -25.72 0.64 -11.02
C LEU A 4 -25.34 -0.04 -12.33
N GLU A 5 -24.25 -0.81 -12.32
CA GLU A 5 -23.74 -1.53 -13.48
C GLU A 5 -24.77 -2.57 -13.92
N THR A 6 -25.29 -3.39 -13.01
CA THR A 6 -26.32 -4.38 -13.32
C THR A 6 -27.56 -3.72 -13.93
N LEU A 7 -28.06 -2.63 -13.34
CA LEU A 7 -29.23 -1.93 -13.84
C LEU A 7 -28.98 -1.21 -15.17
N SER A 8 -27.78 -0.68 -15.38
CA SER A 8 -27.42 0.02 -16.62
C SER A 8 -27.16 -0.97 -17.76
N LEU A 9 -26.45 -2.07 -17.48
CA LEU A 9 -26.19 -3.14 -18.45
C LEU A 9 -27.46 -3.88 -18.84
N ASN A 10 -28.39 -4.12 -17.90
CA ASN A 10 -29.68 -4.75 -18.22
C ASN A 10 -30.60 -3.87 -19.08
N LYS A 11 -30.34 -2.56 -19.16
CA LYS A 11 -31.05 -1.66 -20.07
C LYS A 11 -30.50 -1.68 -21.50
N LEU A 12 -29.30 -2.23 -21.70
CA LEU A 12 -28.69 -2.28 -23.02
C LEU A 12 -29.37 -3.34 -23.86
N SER A 13 -29.70 -2.97 -25.10
CA SER A 13 -30.20 -3.92 -26.09
C SER A 13 -29.09 -4.81 -26.66
N ILE A 14 -27.82 -4.42 -26.46
CA ILE A 14 -26.63 -5.08 -26.98
C ILE A 14 -25.61 -5.28 -25.85
N ALA A 15 -25.08 -6.50 -25.74
CA ALA A 15 -24.04 -6.82 -24.77
C ALA A 15 -22.65 -6.39 -25.29
N PRO A 16 -21.83 -5.69 -24.49
CA PRO A 16 -20.43 -5.42 -24.84
C PRO A 16 -19.66 -6.71 -25.10
N SER A 17 -18.74 -6.69 -26.08
CA SER A 17 -17.82 -7.81 -26.33
C SER A 17 -16.83 -8.02 -25.18
N LEU A 18 -16.50 -6.94 -24.47
CA LEU A 18 -15.73 -6.97 -23.23
C LEU A 18 -16.28 -5.90 -22.28
N TYR A 19 -16.43 -6.26 -21.02
CA TYR A 19 -16.70 -5.35 -19.91
C TYR A 19 -15.74 -5.68 -18.78
N VAL A 20 -14.85 -4.74 -18.43
CA VAL A 20 -13.95 -4.89 -17.29
C VAL A 20 -14.06 -3.65 -16.42
N ARG A 21 -14.18 -3.83 -15.11
CA ARG A 21 -14.13 -2.76 -14.13
C ARG A 21 -12.94 -2.92 -13.21
N TYR A 22 -12.25 -1.82 -12.93
CA TYR A 22 -11.33 -1.68 -11.83
C TYR A 22 -11.72 -0.46 -10.99
N VAL A 23 -12.21 -0.69 -9.76
CA VAL A 23 -12.74 0.35 -8.87
C VAL A 23 -13.82 1.19 -9.56
N ASP A 24 -13.48 2.38 -10.07
CA ASP A 24 -14.31 3.35 -10.78
C ASP A 24 -14.05 3.40 -12.30
N ASP A 25 -12.90 2.88 -12.76
CA ASP A 25 -12.56 2.82 -14.18
C ASP A 25 -13.24 1.63 -14.86
N ILE A 26 -13.92 1.88 -15.98
CA ILE A 26 -14.57 0.85 -16.80
C ILE A 26 -13.93 0.85 -18.20
N LEU A 27 -13.57 -0.34 -18.66
CA LEU A 27 -13.15 -0.60 -20.03
C LEU A 27 -14.21 -1.42 -20.75
N LEU A 28 -14.59 -0.93 -21.94
CA LEU A 28 -15.57 -1.56 -22.80
C LEU A 28 -14.98 -1.83 -24.19
N ILE A 29 -15.28 -3.00 -24.75
CA ILE A 29 -15.11 -3.25 -26.19
C ILE A 29 -16.50 -3.42 -26.78
N ILE A 30 -16.87 -2.47 -27.64
CA ILE A 30 -18.21 -2.32 -28.19
C ILE A 30 -18.11 -2.00 -29.68
N ASN A 31 -19.22 -2.14 -30.41
CA ASN A 31 -19.29 -1.59 -31.76
C ASN A 31 -19.33 -0.05 -31.68
N SER A 32 -18.64 0.63 -32.58
CA SER A 32 -18.55 2.10 -32.60
C SER A 32 -19.90 2.79 -32.83
N LEU A 33 -20.93 2.06 -33.27
CA LEU A 33 -22.28 2.59 -33.43
C LEU A 33 -23.08 2.64 -32.12
N ASP A 34 -22.68 1.85 -31.11
CA ASP A 34 -23.52 1.56 -29.94
C ASP A 34 -23.14 2.41 -28.70
N TYR A 35 -22.08 3.22 -28.78
CA TYR A 35 -21.54 3.93 -27.61
C TYR A 35 -22.53 4.90 -26.95
N LYS A 36 -23.41 5.53 -27.74
CA LYS A 36 -24.39 6.49 -27.22
C LYS A 36 -25.41 5.81 -26.35
N GLU A 37 -25.93 4.67 -26.79
CA GLU A 37 -26.89 3.87 -26.02
C GLU A 37 -26.29 3.49 -24.66
N ILE A 38 -25.02 3.09 -24.65
CA ILE A 38 -24.31 2.72 -23.43
C ILE A 38 -24.14 3.93 -22.50
N LEU A 39 -23.63 5.04 -23.04
CA LEU A 39 -23.41 6.25 -22.26
C LEU A 39 -24.73 6.80 -21.69
N ASP A 40 -25.81 6.74 -22.47
CA ASP A 40 -27.15 7.18 -22.06
C ASP A 40 -27.74 6.24 -21.01
N ALA A 41 -27.58 4.93 -21.16
CA ALA A 41 -28.05 3.95 -20.17
C ALA A 41 -27.40 4.19 -18.80
N PHE A 42 -26.07 4.36 -18.75
CA PHE A 42 -25.33 4.66 -17.53
C PHE A 42 -25.70 6.04 -16.95
N ASN A 43 -25.83 7.06 -17.81
CA ASN A 43 -26.24 8.40 -17.37
C ASN A 43 -27.72 8.53 -17.01
N SER A 44 -28.56 7.55 -17.36
CA SER A 44 -29.97 7.47 -16.95
C SER A 44 -30.15 6.98 -15.52
N TYR A 45 -29.11 6.43 -14.90
CA TYR A 45 -29.21 5.82 -13.57
C TYR A 45 -29.57 6.85 -12.49
N HIS A 46 -28.92 8.01 -12.47
CA HIS A 46 -29.19 9.03 -11.46
C HIS A 46 -28.78 10.44 -11.93
N PRO A 47 -29.59 11.49 -11.71
CA PRO A 47 -29.36 12.83 -12.28
C PRO A 47 -28.07 13.52 -11.81
N ARG A 48 -27.56 13.18 -10.61
CA ARG A 48 -26.31 13.76 -10.06
C ARG A 48 -25.05 12.97 -10.42
N LEU A 49 -25.17 11.84 -11.12
CA LEU A 49 -24.04 11.02 -11.51
C LEU A 49 -23.89 11.12 -13.03
N LYS A 50 -22.70 11.54 -13.47
CA LYS A 50 -22.39 11.69 -14.90
C LYS A 50 -21.15 10.89 -15.23
N PHE A 51 -21.33 9.88 -16.08
CA PHE A 51 -20.26 9.15 -16.72
C PHE A 51 -19.76 9.93 -17.93
N THR A 52 -18.45 9.99 -18.05
CA THR A 52 -17.75 10.47 -19.25
C THR A 52 -17.11 9.26 -19.93
N MET A 53 -16.99 9.33 -21.25
CA MET A 53 -16.41 8.25 -22.04
C MET A 53 -15.31 8.81 -22.92
N GLU A 54 -14.19 8.10 -22.97
CA GLU A 54 -13.09 8.36 -23.90
C GLU A 54 -13.12 7.30 -25.00
N GLU A 55 -13.16 7.75 -26.26
CA GLU A 55 -13.07 6.85 -27.41
C GLU A 55 -11.61 6.72 -27.83
N GLY A 56 -11.04 5.53 -27.68
CA GLY A 56 -9.64 5.26 -28.05
C GLY A 56 -9.43 4.91 -29.53
N GLY A 57 -10.48 4.61 -30.30
CA GLY A 57 -10.34 4.05 -31.64
C GLY A 57 -9.49 2.77 -31.62
N ASP A 58 -8.28 2.82 -32.17
CA ASP A 58 -7.32 1.72 -32.15
C ASP A 58 -6.41 1.69 -30.90
N SER A 59 -6.48 2.68 -29.99
CA SER A 59 -5.63 2.77 -28.80
C SER A 59 -6.31 3.46 -27.62
N ILE A 60 -6.41 2.80 -26.47
CA ILE A 60 -6.99 3.36 -25.24
C ILE A 60 -6.11 3.08 -24.02
N ASN A 61 -6.05 4.02 -23.08
CA ASN A 61 -5.38 3.82 -21.80
C ASN A 61 -6.37 3.28 -20.76
N PHE A 62 -5.95 2.27 -20.02
CA PHE A 62 -6.71 1.71 -18.90
C PHE A 62 -5.72 1.36 -17.78
N LEU A 63 -5.85 2.04 -16.63
CA LEU A 63 -4.91 1.92 -15.51
C LEU A 63 -3.45 2.17 -15.94
N ASP A 64 -2.56 1.21 -15.69
CA ASP A 64 -1.15 1.23 -16.05
C ASP A 64 -0.87 0.63 -17.44
N VAL A 65 -1.88 0.42 -18.30
CA VAL A 65 -1.69 -0.10 -19.67
C VAL A 65 -2.32 0.76 -20.76
N THR A 66 -1.62 0.88 -21.88
CA THR A 66 -2.18 1.32 -23.16
C THR A 66 -2.51 0.07 -23.97
N LEU A 67 -3.79 -0.15 -24.24
CA LEU A 67 -4.28 -1.22 -25.10
C LEU A 67 -4.34 -0.71 -26.53
N MET A 68 -3.69 -1.40 -27.46
CA MET A 68 -3.68 -1.06 -28.88
C MET A 68 -4.17 -2.25 -29.70
N LYS A 69 -5.00 -1.97 -30.69
CA LYS A 69 -5.49 -2.96 -31.64
C LYS A 69 -4.48 -3.13 -32.78
N GLU A 70 -4.01 -4.36 -33.00
CA GLU A 70 -3.22 -4.74 -34.16
C GLU A 70 -3.90 -5.88 -34.92
N GLY A 71 -4.61 -5.51 -36.00
CA GLY A 71 -5.47 -6.42 -36.74
C GLY A 71 -6.59 -6.97 -35.86
N ASN A 72 -6.56 -8.28 -35.60
CA ASN A 72 -7.53 -8.98 -34.76
C ASN A 72 -7.02 -9.26 -33.33
N HIS A 73 -5.85 -8.72 -32.96
CA HIS A 73 -5.27 -8.92 -31.63
C HIS A 73 -5.18 -7.59 -30.88
N ILE A 74 -5.23 -7.67 -29.56
CA ILE A 74 -4.92 -6.54 -28.68
C ILE A 74 -3.51 -6.78 -28.14
N ILE A 75 -2.69 -5.76 -28.26
CA ILE A 75 -1.38 -5.70 -27.61
C ILE A 75 -1.42 -4.59 -26.57
N ASN A 76 -0.63 -4.75 -25.51
CA ASN A 76 -0.53 -3.79 -24.43
C ASN A 76 0.87 -3.21 -24.34
N ASP A 77 0.94 -2.00 -23.80
CA ASP A 77 2.19 -1.39 -23.34
C ASP A 77 1.99 -0.73 -21.98
N TRP A 78 3.05 -0.65 -21.18
CA TRP A 78 3.03 0.03 -19.90
C TRP A 78 2.78 1.53 -20.10
N TYR A 79 1.62 1.97 -19.63
CA TYR A 79 1.19 3.37 -19.66
C TYR A 79 1.68 4.12 -18.42
N ARG A 80 1.97 5.40 -18.62
CA ARG A 80 2.32 6.35 -17.57
C ARG A 80 1.50 7.61 -17.82
N LYS A 81 0.78 8.08 -16.80
CA LYS A 81 0.03 9.34 -16.88
C LYS A 81 0.98 10.49 -17.25
N PRO A 82 0.51 11.53 -17.98
CA PRO A 82 1.33 12.69 -18.32
C PRO A 82 1.96 13.40 -17.12
N THR A 83 1.37 13.24 -15.93
CA THR A 83 1.86 13.78 -14.66
C THR A 83 2.97 12.95 -14.00
N PHE A 84 3.43 11.87 -14.65
CA PHE A 84 4.47 11.00 -14.11
C PHE A 84 5.80 11.75 -13.93
N SER A 85 6.25 11.88 -12.68
CA SER A 85 7.43 12.68 -12.32
C SER A 85 8.76 11.95 -12.50
N GLY A 86 8.76 10.63 -12.69
CA GLY A 86 9.98 9.83 -12.71
C GLY A 86 10.68 9.69 -11.35
N ARG A 87 10.08 10.17 -10.27
CA ARG A 87 10.66 10.06 -8.93
C ARG A 87 10.30 8.70 -8.32
N PHE A 88 11.34 7.96 -7.95
CA PHE A 88 11.24 6.72 -7.18
C PHE A 88 12.08 6.84 -5.91
N LEU A 89 12.17 5.75 -5.15
CA LEU A 89 13.05 5.66 -3.99
C LEU A 89 14.48 6.07 -4.38
N ASN A 90 15.00 7.15 -3.80
CA ASN A 90 16.35 7.60 -4.13
C ASN A 90 17.40 6.62 -3.58
N TYR A 91 18.41 6.27 -4.38
CA TYR A 91 19.45 5.33 -3.99
C TYR A 91 20.26 5.77 -2.77
N TYR A 92 20.43 7.08 -2.56
CA TYR A 92 21.18 7.63 -1.44
C TYR A 92 20.35 7.82 -0.17
N SER A 93 19.05 7.50 -0.21
CA SER A 93 18.21 7.52 0.99
C SER A 93 18.63 6.42 1.99
N CYS A 94 18.31 6.60 3.27
CA CYS A 94 18.63 5.66 4.35
C CYS A 94 17.82 4.35 4.34
N HIS A 95 17.15 4.02 3.23
CA HIS A 95 16.38 2.79 3.11
C HIS A 95 17.28 1.57 2.90
N PRO A 96 16.89 0.38 3.42
CA PRO A 96 17.59 -0.87 3.17
C PRO A 96 17.80 -1.17 1.69
N LEU A 97 18.91 -1.84 1.37
CA LEU A 97 19.22 -2.24 0.00
C LEU A 97 18.14 -3.15 -0.61
N SER A 98 17.45 -3.94 0.21
CA SER A 98 16.32 -4.78 -0.20
C SER A 98 15.18 -3.97 -0.83
N GLN A 99 14.82 -2.82 -0.26
CA GLN A 99 13.78 -1.94 -0.80
C GLN A 99 14.23 -1.24 -2.08
N LYS A 100 15.52 -0.86 -2.16
CA LYS A 100 16.14 -0.31 -3.37
C LYS A 100 16.11 -1.34 -4.51
N ILE A 101 16.45 -2.60 -4.23
CA ILE A 101 16.33 -3.71 -5.18
C ILE A 101 14.86 -3.98 -5.55
N GLY A 102 13.95 -3.94 -4.58
CA GLY A 102 12.51 -4.10 -4.78
C GLY A 102 11.92 -3.08 -5.74
N THR A 103 12.40 -1.83 -5.69
CA THR A 103 12.03 -0.79 -6.65
C THR A 103 12.41 -1.19 -8.08
N ILE A 104 13.62 -1.70 -8.29
CA ILE A 104 14.06 -2.18 -9.61
C ILE A 104 13.22 -3.39 -10.06
N PHE A 105 12.95 -4.34 -9.16
CA PHE A 105 12.11 -5.51 -9.47
C PHE A 105 10.70 -5.12 -9.89
N GLY A 106 10.02 -4.25 -9.15
CA GLY A 106 8.67 -3.80 -9.48
C GLY A 106 8.61 -3.10 -10.84
N LEU A 107 9.65 -2.37 -11.22
CA LEU A 107 9.74 -1.75 -12.56
C LEU A 107 9.92 -2.78 -13.66
N ILE A 108 10.78 -3.79 -13.45
CA ILE A 108 10.98 -4.87 -14.43
C ILE A 108 9.69 -5.68 -14.60
N ASP A 109 9.00 -5.99 -13.50
CA ASP A 109 7.75 -6.72 -13.52
C ASP A 109 6.69 -5.99 -14.34
N ARG A 110 6.57 -4.67 -14.18
CA ARG A 110 5.67 -3.86 -15.02
C ARG A 110 6.00 -3.98 -16.50
N ILE A 111 7.29 -3.93 -16.87
CA ILE A 111 7.69 -4.07 -18.28
C ILE A 111 7.30 -5.45 -18.82
N ILE A 112 7.62 -6.52 -18.10
CA ILE A 112 7.43 -7.88 -18.60
C ILE A 112 5.96 -8.28 -18.60
N LEU A 113 5.20 -7.88 -17.58
CA LEU A 113 3.82 -8.32 -17.38
C LEU A 113 2.79 -7.42 -18.07
N LEU A 114 3.09 -6.12 -18.23
CA LEU A 114 2.14 -5.14 -18.75
C LEU A 114 2.43 -4.69 -20.19
N SER A 115 3.56 -5.09 -20.77
CA SER A 115 3.91 -4.76 -22.15
C SER A 115 4.13 -6.00 -23.01
N HIS A 116 3.65 -5.92 -24.25
CA HIS A 116 4.03 -6.84 -25.32
C HIS A 116 5.55 -6.81 -25.56
N PRO A 117 6.22 -7.94 -25.86
CA PRO A 117 7.68 -8.04 -26.00
C PRO A 117 8.33 -6.99 -26.91
N LYS A 118 7.62 -6.57 -27.96
CA LYS A 118 8.09 -5.53 -28.90
C LYS A 118 8.39 -4.18 -28.23
N PHE A 119 7.78 -3.90 -27.08
CA PHE A 119 7.95 -2.66 -26.32
C PHE A 119 8.97 -2.79 -25.18
N HIS A 120 9.45 -3.99 -24.87
CA HIS A 120 10.34 -4.21 -23.74
C HIS A 120 11.61 -3.38 -23.85
N LYS A 121 12.24 -3.34 -25.03
CA LYS A 121 13.48 -2.57 -25.24
C LYS A 121 13.33 -1.10 -24.84
N LYS A 122 12.34 -0.40 -25.40
CA LYS A 122 12.11 1.02 -25.11
C LYS A 122 11.79 1.26 -23.63
N ASN A 123 11.09 0.34 -22.99
CA ASN A 123 10.73 0.47 -21.58
C ASN A 123 11.91 0.18 -20.66
N PHE A 124 12.79 -0.76 -21.02
CA PHE A 124 14.05 -0.99 -20.32
C PHE A 124 14.96 0.23 -20.41
N ASP A 125 15.14 0.80 -21.61
CA ASP A 125 15.92 2.02 -21.80
C ASP A 125 15.37 3.16 -20.92
N PHE A 126 14.04 3.31 -20.88
CA PHE A 126 13.36 4.29 -20.03
C PHE A 126 13.63 4.08 -18.54
N ILE A 127 13.40 2.87 -17.99
CA ILE A 127 13.59 2.65 -16.54
C ILE A 127 15.06 2.75 -16.12
N ILE A 128 16.00 2.39 -16.99
CA ILE A 128 17.43 2.54 -16.71
C ILE A 128 17.75 4.03 -16.54
N ASN A 129 17.29 4.89 -17.45
CA ASN A 129 17.48 6.33 -17.34
C ASN A 129 16.82 6.92 -16.08
N VAL A 130 15.62 6.45 -15.75
CA VAL A 130 14.92 6.88 -14.53
C VAL A 130 15.68 6.44 -13.27
N LEU A 131 16.14 5.19 -13.19
CA LEU A 131 16.91 4.68 -12.05
C LEU A 131 18.23 5.44 -11.89
N LEU A 132 18.93 5.72 -12.99
CA LEU A 132 20.14 6.56 -12.99
C LEU A 132 19.85 7.96 -12.44
N SER A 133 18.72 8.57 -12.86
CA SER A 133 18.29 9.88 -12.37
C SER A 133 17.91 9.87 -10.88
N ASN A 134 17.55 8.71 -10.33
CA ASN A 134 17.30 8.50 -8.90
C ASN A 134 18.56 8.02 -8.13
N GLY A 135 19.74 8.08 -8.75
CA GLY A 135 21.04 7.83 -8.12
C GLY A 135 21.48 6.36 -8.08
N TYR A 136 20.75 5.45 -8.74
CA TYR A 136 21.11 4.02 -8.70
C TYR A 136 22.39 3.72 -9.48
N PRO A 137 23.35 2.97 -8.91
CA PRO A 137 24.56 2.57 -9.61
C PRO A 137 24.26 1.65 -10.80
N LEU A 138 24.88 1.94 -11.94
CA LEU A 138 24.70 1.17 -13.18
C LEU A 138 24.92 -0.34 -13.00
N LYS A 139 25.95 -0.71 -12.22
CA LYS A 139 26.26 -2.11 -11.89
C LYS A 139 25.08 -2.79 -11.18
N LEU A 140 24.50 -2.12 -10.18
CA LEU A 140 23.37 -2.65 -9.42
C LEU A 140 22.13 -2.81 -10.32
N ILE A 141 21.85 -1.83 -11.17
CA ILE A 141 20.73 -1.88 -12.12
C ILE A 141 20.84 -3.13 -12.99
N PHE A 142 21.94 -3.32 -13.71
CA PHE A 142 22.09 -4.44 -14.64
C PHE A 142 22.15 -5.80 -13.94
N THR A 143 22.84 -5.92 -12.79
CA THR A 143 22.85 -7.17 -12.03
C THR A 143 21.44 -7.55 -11.56
N THR A 144 20.65 -6.58 -11.12
CA THR A 144 19.28 -6.79 -10.64
C THR A 144 18.33 -7.14 -11.79
N ILE A 145 18.44 -6.46 -12.94
CA ILE A 145 17.66 -6.78 -14.15
C ILE A 145 17.91 -8.22 -14.58
N LYS A 146 19.18 -8.62 -14.71
CA LYS A 146 19.54 -9.99 -15.11
C LYS A 146 18.96 -11.03 -14.14
N LYS A 147 19.08 -10.78 -12.83
CA LYS A 147 18.53 -11.66 -11.79
C LYS A 147 17.01 -11.80 -11.91
N ARG A 148 16.30 -10.69 -12.12
CA ARG A 148 14.83 -10.72 -12.18
C ARG A 148 14.32 -11.39 -13.44
N LEU A 149 14.92 -11.13 -14.61
CA LEU A 149 14.53 -11.77 -15.86
C LEU A 149 14.66 -13.29 -15.80
N TYR A 150 15.76 -13.79 -15.22
CA TYR A 150 15.94 -15.23 -14.97
C TYR A 150 14.83 -15.82 -14.07
N THR A 151 14.34 -15.03 -13.11
CA THR A 151 13.29 -15.45 -12.18
C THR A 151 11.91 -15.44 -12.83
N ILE A 152 11.62 -14.49 -13.72
CA ILE A 152 10.31 -14.39 -14.40
C ILE A 152 10.17 -15.49 -15.46
N ASP A 153 11.24 -15.79 -16.20
CA ASP A 153 11.26 -16.82 -17.24
C ASP A 153 11.10 -18.25 -16.67
N SER A 154 11.29 -18.42 -15.35
CA SER A 154 11.26 -19.74 -14.70
C SER A 154 9.94 -20.12 -14.02
N ASN A 155 8.90 -19.27 -13.96
CA ASN A 155 7.45 -19.60 -13.81
C ASN A 155 6.56 -18.38 -13.47
N ASN A 156 5.29 -18.46 -13.90
CA ASN A 156 4.06 -17.72 -13.50
C ASN A 156 4.17 -16.82 -12.24
N LEU A 157 3.55 -15.64 -12.23
CA LEU A 157 3.48 -14.69 -11.10
C LEU A 157 3.30 -15.38 -9.71
N THR A 158 4.44 -15.67 -9.07
CA THR A 158 4.56 -16.61 -7.95
C THR A 158 4.20 -16.03 -6.58
N VAL A 159 3.93 -14.72 -6.50
CA VAL A 159 3.81 -14.04 -5.19
C VAL A 159 2.69 -14.60 -4.32
N PHE A 160 1.62 -15.13 -4.92
CA PHE A 160 0.54 -15.82 -4.22
C PHE A 160 0.55 -17.34 -4.43
N ASP A 161 1.47 -17.88 -5.23
CA ASP A 161 1.53 -19.31 -5.51
C ASP A 161 1.80 -20.11 -4.26
N ARG A 162 2.66 -19.59 -3.37
CA ARG A 162 2.92 -20.22 -2.07
C ARG A 162 1.65 -20.33 -1.23
N ILE A 163 0.85 -19.27 -1.14
CA ILE A 163 -0.43 -19.30 -0.39
C ILE A 163 -1.44 -20.23 -1.06
N ARG A 164 -1.52 -20.21 -2.40
CA ARG A 164 -2.42 -21.09 -3.15
C ARG A 164 -2.04 -22.56 -3.04
N SER A 165 -0.74 -22.87 -3.00
CA SER A 165 -0.22 -24.25 -2.93
C SER A 165 -0.18 -24.80 -1.51
N GLU A 166 0.34 -24.02 -0.54
CA GLU A 166 0.49 -24.46 0.85
C GLU A 166 -0.83 -24.37 1.64
N PHE A 167 -1.72 -23.43 1.28
CA PHE A 167 -2.96 -23.18 2.02
C PHE A 167 -4.19 -23.05 1.11
N PRO A 168 -4.58 -24.13 0.39
CA PRO A 168 -5.74 -24.12 -0.49
C PRO A 168 -7.01 -23.76 0.29
N GLY A 169 -7.81 -22.83 -0.25
CA GLY A 169 -9.05 -22.34 0.37
C GLY A 169 -8.90 -21.15 1.32
N THR A 170 -7.69 -20.65 1.58
CA THR A 170 -7.47 -19.43 2.39
C THR A 170 -8.23 -18.22 1.86
N LEU A 171 -8.33 -18.10 0.52
CA LEU A 171 -9.07 -17.00 -0.12
C LEU A 171 -10.58 -17.04 0.16
N ASN A 172 -11.14 -18.20 0.53
CA ASN A 172 -12.57 -18.32 0.90
C ASN A 172 -12.89 -17.64 2.24
N LYS A 173 -11.86 -17.31 3.04
CA LYS A 173 -12.00 -16.56 4.29
C LYS A 173 -12.13 -15.05 4.06
N ILE A 174 -11.95 -14.59 2.81
CA ILE A 174 -12.01 -13.17 2.45
C ILE A 174 -13.46 -12.83 2.10
N PHE A 175 -14.06 -11.93 2.88
CA PHE A 175 -15.39 -11.39 2.60
C PHE A 175 -15.25 -9.89 2.27
N PRO A 176 -15.32 -9.50 0.99
CA PRO A 176 -15.17 -8.10 0.60
C PRO A 176 -16.41 -7.31 1.03
N VAL A 177 -16.18 -6.20 1.73
CA VAL A 177 -17.22 -5.24 2.09
C VAL A 177 -16.93 -3.93 1.37
N LYS A 178 -17.95 -3.35 0.74
CA LYS A 178 -17.79 -2.09 0.03
C LYS A 178 -17.90 -0.93 1.01
N GLY A 179 -16.87 -0.06 1.04
CA GLY A 179 -16.85 1.15 1.85
C GLY A 179 -15.78 2.13 1.39
N ASP A 180 -15.81 3.32 1.96
CA ASP A 180 -14.84 4.41 1.77
C ASP A 180 -14.69 5.17 3.10
N VAL A 181 -13.46 5.19 3.63
CA VAL A 181 -13.11 5.86 4.89
C VAL A 181 -13.31 7.38 4.84
N GLY A 182 -13.32 7.98 3.65
CA GLY A 182 -13.57 9.39 3.42
C GLY A 182 -15.05 9.79 3.57
N LEU A 183 -15.97 8.83 3.61
CA LEU A 183 -17.42 9.05 3.66
C LEU A 183 -17.99 8.80 5.06
N SER A 184 -19.14 9.43 5.35
CA SER A 184 -19.92 9.19 6.57
C SER A 184 -20.29 7.70 6.70
N GLU A 185 -20.28 7.17 7.93
CA GLU A 185 -20.51 5.74 8.20
C GLU A 185 -19.62 4.81 7.36
N LEU A 186 -18.42 5.27 6.98
CA LEU A 186 -17.45 4.56 6.13
C LEU A 186 -18.03 4.16 4.76
N GLY A 187 -19.09 4.82 4.29
CA GLY A 187 -19.76 4.47 3.02
C GLY A 187 -20.35 3.05 3.00
N LEU A 188 -20.55 2.43 4.16
CA LEU A 188 -21.08 1.08 4.31
C LEU A 188 -22.58 1.03 4.03
N GLN A 189 -23.06 -0.07 3.45
CA GLN A 189 -24.48 -0.37 3.44
C GLN A 189 -24.94 -0.76 4.86
N PRO A 190 -26.21 -0.50 5.23
CA PRO A 190 -26.74 -0.85 6.54
C PRO A 190 -26.53 -2.32 6.92
N GLU A 191 -26.74 -3.23 5.98
CA GLU A 191 -26.63 -4.68 6.21
C GLU A 191 -25.18 -5.10 6.48
N ASP A 192 -24.24 -4.55 5.71
CA ASP A 192 -22.81 -4.80 5.91
C ASP A 192 -22.32 -4.21 7.24
N ARG A 193 -22.78 -3.01 7.57
CA ARG A 193 -22.45 -2.35 8.84
C ARG A 193 -22.94 -3.18 10.02
N ASP A 194 -24.17 -3.65 9.98
CA ASP A 194 -24.76 -4.45 11.06
C ASP A 194 -24.07 -5.82 11.17
N MET A 195 -23.68 -6.42 10.03
CA MET A 195 -22.85 -7.63 9.99
C MET A 195 -21.49 -7.40 10.67
N LEU A 196 -20.79 -6.30 10.34
CA LEU A 196 -19.50 -5.97 10.93
C LEU A 196 -19.63 -5.74 12.45
N ILE A 197 -20.67 -5.01 12.87
CA ILE A 197 -20.98 -4.74 14.29
C ILE A 197 -21.16 -6.05 15.07
N GLN A 198 -21.85 -7.04 14.50
CA GLN A 198 -22.16 -8.29 15.18
C GLN A 198 -21.01 -9.31 15.14
N ARG A 199 -20.24 -9.34 14.06
CA ARG A 199 -19.32 -10.46 13.75
C ARG A 199 -17.84 -10.15 13.89
N VAL A 200 -17.43 -8.88 13.89
CA VAL A 200 -16.00 -8.53 13.92
C VAL A 200 -15.48 -8.48 15.36
N ASN A 201 -14.36 -9.16 15.59
CA ASN A 201 -13.66 -9.18 16.86
C ASN A 201 -12.34 -8.40 16.85
N ILE A 202 -11.67 -8.31 15.71
CA ILE A 202 -10.36 -7.65 15.59
C ILE A 202 -10.40 -6.75 14.36
N VAL A 203 -9.96 -5.51 14.50
CA VAL A 203 -9.91 -4.53 13.41
C VAL A 203 -8.48 -4.13 13.13
N PHE A 204 -8.04 -4.28 11.89
CA PHE A 204 -6.78 -3.71 11.40
C PHE A 204 -7.09 -2.50 10.51
N HIS A 205 -6.84 -1.31 11.02
CA HIS A 205 -7.04 -0.06 10.30
C HIS A 205 -5.73 0.42 9.67
N SER A 206 -5.53 0.02 8.41
CA SER A 206 -4.37 0.39 7.58
C SER A 206 -4.73 1.32 6.42
N ALA A 207 -5.99 1.76 6.32
CA ALA A 207 -6.45 2.62 5.23
C ALA A 207 -6.00 4.07 5.46
N ALA A 208 -5.14 4.56 4.57
CA ALA A 208 -4.64 5.94 4.58
C ALA A 208 -4.25 6.38 3.16
N THR A 209 -4.23 7.69 2.93
CA THR A 209 -3.49 8.28 1.82
C THR A 209 -2.06 8.61 2.26
N VAL A 210 -1.08 8.22 1.45
CA VAL A 210 0.36 8.41 1.70
C VAL A 210 1.00 9.40 0.73
N ARG A 211 0.18 10.25 0.09
CA ARG A 211 0.62 11.23 -0.89
C ARG A 211 1.06 12.52 -0.20
N PHE A 212 2.31 12.90 -0.38
CA PHE A 212 2.88 14.13 0.20
C PHE A 212 2.47 15.42 -0.52
N ASP A 213 1.90 15.31 -1.71
CA ASP A 213 1.41 16.43 -2.53
C ASP A 213 -0.11 16.58 -2.51
N GLU A 214 -0.81 15.77 -1.70
CA GLU A 214 -2.26 15.83 -1.58
C GLU A 214 -2.71 17.05 -0.78
N PRO A 215 -3.77 17.77 -1.20
CA PRO A 215 -4.29 18.88 -0.42
C PRO A 215 -4.58 18.46 1.02
N LEU A 216 -4.08 19.24 1.98
CA LEU A 216 -4.19 18.94 3.41
C LEU A 216 -5.61 18.58 3.85
N LYS A 217 -6.62 19.26 3.30
CA LYS A 217 -8.03 18.99 3.60
C LYS A 217 -8.47 17.56 3.24
N ILE A 218 -7.95 17.02 2.13
CA ILE A 218 -8.23 15.65 1.69
C ILE A 218 -7.49 14.65 2.58
N ALA A 219 -6.20 14.89 2.83
CA ALA A 219 -5.38 14.06 3.71
C ALA A 219 -5.96 13.99 5.14
N VAL A 220 -6.43 15.12 5.68
CA VAL A 220 -7.11 15.17 6.99
C VAL A 220 -8.42 14.39 6.95
N ASN A 221 -9.25 14.54 5.91
CA ASN A 221 -10.52 13.81 5.85
C ASN A 221 -10.34 12.28 5.78
N LEU A 222 -9.29 11.82 5.09
CA LEU A 222 -9.01 10.39 4.94
C LEU A 222 -8.27 9.83 6.16
N ASN A 223 -7.16 10.44 6.56
CA ASN A 223 -6.25 9.86 7.57
C ASN A 223 -6.70 10.15 9.00
N MET A 224 -7.24 11.35 9.26
CA MET A 224 -7.68 11.75 10.61
C MET A 224 -9.17 11.44 10.79
N VAL A 225 -10.03 12.05 9.97
CA VAL A 225 -11.48 11.91 10.12
C VAL A 225 -11.94 10.51 9.71
N GLY A 226 -11.28 9.86 8.74
CA GLY A 226 -11.58 8.47 8.39
C GLY A 226 -11.25 7.50 9.52
N THR A 227 -10.16 7.75 10.25
CA THR A 227 -9.82 6.99 11.48
C THR A 227 -10.86 7.22 12.57
N ASP A 228 -11.31 8.45 12.79
CA ASP A 228 -12.37 8.76 13.76
C ASP A 228 -13.68 8.00 13.44
N ARG A 229 -14.11 8.00 12.16
CA ARG A 229 -15.27 7.22 11.72
C ARG A 229 -15.11 5.71 11.92
N MET A 230 -13.90 5.18 11.70
CA MET A 230 -13.59 3.78 11.96
C MET A 230 -13.70 3.45 13.44
N LEU A 231 -13.18 4.33 14.31
CA LEU A 231 -13.32 4.19 15.77
C LEU A 231 -14.79 4.27 16.21
N ASP A 232 -15.61 5.13 15.59
CA ASP A 232 -17.05 5.20 15.87
C ASP A 232 -17.83 3.94 15.45
N LEU A 233 -17.41 3.25 14.39
CA LEU A 233 -17.93 1.92 14.08
C LEU A 233 -17.45 0.89 15.11
N CYS A 234 -16.16 0.89 15.46
CA CYS A 234 -15.59 -0.02 16.46
C CYS A 234 -16.29 0.08 17.81
N LYS A 235 -16.61 1.29 18.28
CA LYS A 235 -17.36 1.52 19.54
C LYS A 235 -18.73 0.82 19.57
N ARG A 236 -19.31 0.54 18.41
CA ARG A 236 -20.62 -0.13 18.28
C ARG A 236 -20.50 -1.66 18.17
N MET A 237 -19.30 -2.20 17.90
CA MET A 237 -19.08 -3.63 17.72
C MET A 237 -19.29 -4.40 19.04
N THR A 238 -20.10 -5.46 19.01
CA THR A 238 -20.51 -6.17 20.24
C THR A 238 -19.47 -7.14 20.77
N ASN A 239 -18.53 -7.56 19.93
CA ASN A 239 -17.55 -8.59 20.25
C ASN A 239 -16.09 -8.13 20.02
N LEU A 240 -15.86 -6.81 20.01
CA LEU A 240 -14.55 -6.23 19.75
C LEU A 240 -13.55 -6.56 20.86
N ILE A 241 -12.43 -7.16 20.46
CA ILE A 241 -11.29 -7.54 21.29
C ILE A 241 -10.14 -6.53 21.11
N SER A 242 -9.83 -6.15 19.87
CA SER A 242 -8.67 -5.30 19.59
C SER A 242 -8.83 -4.46 18.33
N VAL A 243 -8.27 -3.24 18.36
CA VAL A 243 -8.12 -2.35 17.20
C VAL A 243 -6.64 -2.07 17.01
N ILE A 244 -6.11 -2.43 15.86
CA ILE A 244 -4.74 -2.21 15.44
C ILE A 244 -4.76 -1.07 14.43
N HIS A 245 -4.19 0.08 14.79
CA HIS A 245 -4.01 1.20 13.88
C HIS A 245 -2.59 1.22 13.33
N VAL A 246 -2.46 1.22 12.01
CA VAL A 246 -1.16 1.37 11.34
C VAL A 246 -0.90 2.86 11.11
N SER A 247 0.10 3.38 11.82
CA SER A 247 0.54 4.78 11.70
C SER A 247 1.86 4.90 10.93
N THR A 248 2.48 6.06 10.95
CA THR A 248 3.78 6.32 10.34
C THR A 248 4.71 7.05 11.30
N ALA A 249 6.03 6.82 11.18
CA ALA A 249 7.04 7.56 11.96
C ALA A 249 7.02 9.08 11.68
N TYR A 250 6.42 9.51 10.57
CA TYR A 250 6.29 10.93 10.19
C TYR A 250 5.13 11.66 10.90
N SER A 251 4.35 10.98 11.76
CA SER A 251 3.16 11.56 12.42
C SER A 251 3.48 12.69 13.40
N ASN A 252 4.73 12.81 13.87
CA ASN A 252 5.19 13.80 14.84
C ASN A 252 6.27 14.73 14.25
N ALA A 253 6.10 15.17 12.99
CA ALA A 253 7.07 16.03 12.30
C ALA A 253 7.25 17.42 12.94
N ASP A 254 6.41 17.79 13.91
CA ASP A 254 6.52 18.99 14.73
C ASP A 254 7.55 18.86 15.86
N ARG A 255 7.98 17.63 16.18
CA ARG A 255 9.01 17.38 17.19
C ARG A 255 10.41 17.51 16.61
N ARG A 256 11.28 18.18 17.35
CA ARG A 256 12.70 18.34 17.00
C ARG A 256 13.49 17.04 17.15
N GLU A 257 13.07 16.19 18.08
CA GLU A 257 13.68 14.91 18.44
C GLU A 257 12.58 13.84 18.51
N ILE A 258 12.86 12.67 17.93
CA ILE A 258 11.96 11.51 17.95
C ILE A 258 12.55 10.53 18.95
N GLU A 259 12.00 10.48 20.15
CA GLU A 259 12.35 9.50 21.17
C GLU A 259 11.52 8.22 20.98
N GLU A 260 12.10 7.05 21.30
CA GLU A 260 11.38 5.78 21.40
C GLU A 260 10.44 5.79 22.61
N SER A 261 9.28 6.42 22.42
CA SER A 261 8.25 6.55 23.44
C SER A 261 6.91 6.05 22.93
N ILE A 262 6.17 5.35 23.78
CA ILE A 262 4.80 4.94 23.47
C ILE A 262 3.87 6.12 23.74
N TYR A 263 3.33 6.69 22.67
CA TYR A 263 2.44 7.83 22.73
C TYR A 263 1.07 7.41 23.29
N MET A 264 0.79 7.77 24.54
CA MET A 264 -0.54 7.63 25.11
C MET A 264 -1.41 8.79 24.63
N ILE A 265 -2.41 8.49 23.79
CA ILE A 265 -3.37 9.47 23.31
C ILE A 265 -4.54 9.52 24.30
N PRO A 266 -4.76 10.64 25.03
CA PRO A 266 -5.82 10.72 26.03
C PRO A 266 -7.19 10.42 25.43
N GLY A 267 -7.95 9.52 26.06
CA GLY A 267 -9.32 9.20 25.67
C GLY A 267 -9.47 8.20 24.52
N VAL A 268 -8.37 7.67 23.95
CA VAL A 268 -8.42 6.67 22.88
C VAL A 268 -8.40 5.23 23.43
N SER A 269 -7.54 4.94 24.40
CA SER A 269 -7.46 3.64 25.08
C SER A 269 -6.63 3.78 26.37
N ASP A 270 -6.91 2.95 27.38
CA ASP A 270 -6.06 2.85 28.59
C ASP A 270 -4.78 2.04 28.33
N LYS A 271 -4.72 1.30 27.20
CA LYS A 271 -3.59 0.46 26.81
C LYS A 271 -3.28 0.62 25.32
N PHE A 272 -2.00 0.81 25.02
CA PHE A 272 -1.49 0.92 23.64
C PHE A 272 -0.39 -0.12 23.41
N LEU A 273 -0.40 -0.70 22.21
CA LEU A 273 0.65 -1.58 21.69
C LEU A 273 1.21 -0.91 20.44
N TYR A 274 2.52 -0.70 20.42
CA TYR A 274 3.21 -0.14 19.27
C TYR A 274 3.99 -1.25 18.57
N PHE A 275 3.73 -1.44 17.28
CA PHE A 275 4.49 -2.32 16.42
C PHE A 275 5.15 -1.47 15.34
N ASN A 276 6.42 -1.76 15.05
CA ASN A 276 7.01 -1.33 13.79
C ASN A 276 6.48 -2.25 12.66
N ASP A 277 6.50 -1.76 11.43
CA ASP A 277 5.99 -2.41 10.21
C ASP A 277 6.66 -3.79 9.95
N ASP A 278 7.81 -4.04 10.59
CA ASP A 278 8.61 -5.26 10.50
C ASP A 278 8.38 -6.25 11.67
N VAL A 279 7.45 -5.98 12.60
CA VAL A 279 7.17 -6.89 13.73
C VAL A 279 6.14 -7.95 13.34
N MET A 280 6.59 -9.20 13.29
CA MET A 280 5.75 -10.37 12.98
C MET A 280 5.50 -11.18 14.26
N LEU A 281 4.23 -11.34 14.63
CA LEU A 281 3.82 -12.21 15.75
C LEU A 281 3.73 -13.65 15.24
N GLY A 282 4.78 -14.43 15.48
CA GLY A 282 4.89 -15.82 14.99
C GLY A 282 4.12 -16.85 15.81
N ALA A 283 3.50 -16.45 16.92
CA ALA A 283 2.73 -17.30 17.83
C ALA A 283 1.56 -16.52 18.45
N GLU A 284 0.65 -17.22 19.12
CA GLU A 284 -0.40 -16.58 19.92
C GLU A 284 0.22 -15.70 21.01
N ILE A 285 -0.37 -14.52 21.20
CA ILE A 285 0.07 -13.51 22.17
C ILE A 285 -1.08 -13.12 23.09
N TRP A 286 -0.73 -12.73 24.30
CA TRP A 286 -1.64 -12.29 25.35
C TRP A 286 -1.26 -10.88 25.85
N PRO A 287 -2.20 -10.06 26.34
CA PRO A 287 -1.89 -8.72 26.86
C PRO A 287 -0.78 -8.69 27.91
N GLU A 288 -0.66 -9.75 28.72
CA GLU A 288 0.36 -9.92 29.76
C GLU A 288 1.78 -10.06 29.19
N ASP A 289 1.90 -10.44 27.91
CA ASP A 289 3.18 -10.51 27.21
C ASP A 289 3.79 -9.12 27.01
N PHE A 290 3.01 -8.05 27.08
CA PHE A 290 3.46 -6.67 26.80
C PHE A 290 3.38 -5.74 28.01
N VAL A 291 2.88 -6.21 29.15
CA VAL A 291 2.66 -5.41 30.36
C VAL A 291 3.42 -6.02 31.54
N THR A 292 4.01 -5.19 32.40
CA THR A 292 4.70 -5.62 33.62
C THR A 292 3.73 -5.74 34.78
N GLN A 293 4.08 -6.51 35.82
CA GLN A 293 3.25 -6.65 37.03
C GLN A 293 3.01 -5.34 37.78
N ALA A 294 3.88 -4.33 37.57
CA ALA A 294 3.75 -3.00 38.15
C ALA A 294 2.92 -2.04 37.26
N GLY A 295 2.33 -2.52 36.17
CA GLY A 295 1.56 -1.70 35.23
C GLY A 295 2.40 -0.90 34.21
N GLY A 296 3.71 -1.18 34.12
CA GLY A 296 4.57 -0.66 33.07
C GLY A 296 4.47 -1.47 31.77
N GLN A 297 5.13 -1.02 30.70
CA GLN A 297 5.14 -1.71 29.40
C GLN A 297 6.46 -2.45 29.19
N LYS A 298 6.41 -3.63 28.58
CA LYS A 298 7.60 -4.37 28.14
C LYS A 298 7.94 -3.95 26.71
N ILE A 299 9.13 -3.37 26.53
CA ILE A 299 9.64 -2.98 25.21
C ILE A 299 10.46 -4.13 24.66
N TYR A 300 10.12 -4.57 23.45
CA TYR A 300 10.83 -5.62 22.72
C TYR A 300 11.53 -4.98 21.52
N LEU A 301 12.84 -4.81 21.63
CA LEU A 301 13.66 -4.33 20.52
C LEU A 301 13.92 -5.49 19.56
N ALA A 302 13.85 -5.22 18.26
CA ALA A 302 14.10 -6.20 17.20
C ALA A 302 15.53 -6.79 17.28
N TRP A 303 16.46 -6.04 17.87
CA TRP A 303 17.78 -6.50 18.28
C TRP A 303 18.24 -5.68 19.50
N TRP A 304 19.05 -6.28 20.38
CA TRP A 304 19.83 -5.49 21.34
C TRP A 304 20.83 -4.66 20.54
N VAL A 305 20.85 -3.34 20.73
CA VAL A 305 21.97 -2.52 20.26
C VAL A 305 23.18 -2.96 21.08
N PRO A 306 24.18 -3.62 20.47
CA PRO A 306 25.34 -4.07 21.23
C PRO A 306 26.06 -2.85 21.76
N ASP A 307 26.45 -2.91 23.03
CA ASP A 307 27.32 -1.92 23.63
C ASP A 307 28.55 -1.69 22.75
N CYS A 308 28.98 -0.43 22.68
CA CYS A 308 30.12 -0.06 21.83
C CYS A 308 31.42 -0.75 22.29
N SER A 309 31.50 -1.16 23.55
CA SER A 309 32.54 -2.07 24.06
C SER A 309 31.96 -3.01 25.13
N GLU A 310 32.67 -4.10 25.44
CA GLU A 310 32.25 -5.07 26.48
C GLU A 310 32.07 -4.45 27.88
N ILE A 311 32.61 -3.25 28.10
CA ILE A 311 32.62 -2.57 29.40
C ILE A 311 32.02 -1.15 29.34
N CYS A 312 31.50 -0.70 28.19
CA CYS A 312 30.89 0.61 28.02
C CYS A 312 29.50 0.49 27.41
N PRO A 313 28.44 0.64 28.22
CA PRO A 313 27.08 0.75 27.73
C PRO A 313 26.89 1.98 26.85
N TRP A 314 26.04 1.88 25.82
CA TRP A 314 25.70 3.06 24.99
C TRP A 314 25.08 4.21 25.78
N ALA A 315 24.50 3.94 26.95
CA ALA A 315 23.94 4.96 27.83
C ALA A 315 24.99 5.86 28.50
N TRP A 316 26.26 5.50 28.46
CA TRP A 316 27.36 6.28 29.05
C TRP A 316 28.07 7.17 28.01
N VAL A 317 28.03 6.79 26.73
CA VAL A 317 28.70 7.53 25.66
C VAL A 317 28.05 8.91 25.47
N GLY A 318 28.82 9.98 25.70
CA GLY A 318 28.36 11.36 25.48
C GLY A 318 27.34 11.85 26.52
N ASP A 319 27.35 11.27 27.72
CA ASP A 319 26.47 11.67 28.83
C ASP A 319 26.98 12.93 29.57
N GLY A 320 28.13 13.46 29.16
CA GLY A 320 28.79 14.64 29.73
C GLY A 320 29.72 14.32 30.91
N SER A 321 29.85 13.05 31.28
CA SER A 321 30.87 12.51 32.18
C SER A 321 31.98 11.87 31.36
N CYS A 322 33.21 11.84 31.89
CA CYS A 322 34.32 11.17 31.22
C CYS A 322 34.47 9.76 31.78
N ASP A 323 33.96 8.78 31.05
CA ASP A 323 33.98 7.37 31.39
C ASP A 323 35.15 6.65 30.72
N TYR A 324 36.13 6.27 31.54
CA TYR A 324 37.35 5.60 31.07
C TYR A 324 37.05 4.31 30.28
N ALA A 325 35.98 3.60 30.63
CA ALA A 325 35.56 2.38 29.94
C ALA A 325 35.05 2.65 28.50
N CYS A 326 34.57 3.87 28.24
CA CYS A 326 34.05 4.35 26.97
C CYS A 326 35.13 5.02 26.09
N ASN A 327 36.34 5.22 26.63
CA ASN A 327 37.48 5.80 25.92
C ASN A 327 38.15 4.81 24.95
N THR A 328 37.40 4.32 23.97
CA THR A 328 37.87 3.40 22.94
C THR A 328 37.43 3.86 21.56
N THR A 329 38.15 3.45 20.51
CA THR A 329 37.79 3.81 19.12
C THR A 329 36.43 3.26 18.68
N LEU A 330 35.94 2.18 19.30
CA LEU A 330 34.62 1.61 19.00
C LEU A 330 33.47 2.44 19.60
N CYS A 331 33.74 3.15 20.69
CA CYS A 331 32.81 4.05 21.39
C CYS A 331 33.04 5.53 21.01
N GLU A 332 33.81 5.79 19.95
CA GLU A 332 34.16 7.14 19.48
C GLU A 332 34.76 8.05 20.58
N PHE A 333 35.44 7.44 21.56
CA PHE A 333 36.08 8.10 22.70
C PHE A 333 35.14 8.86 23.64
N ASP A 334 33.98 8.27 23.94
CA ASP A 334 33.01 8.87 24.88
C ASP A 334 32.57 10.26 24.42
N GLY A 335 32.30 10.36 23.11
CA GLY A 335 32.28 11.58 22.31
C GLY A 335 31.76 12.84 23.04
N ASP A 336 32.58 13.89 23.02
CA ASP A 336 32.30 15.22 23.58
C ASP A 336 30.96 15.83 23.11
#